data_AF-A0A4V5TVG7-F1
#
_entry.id   AF-A0A4V5TVG7-F1
#
_cell.length_a   1.000
_cell.length_b   1.000
_cell.length_c   1.000
_cell.angle_alpha   90.00
_cell.angle_beta   90.00
_cell.angle_gamma   90.00
#
_symmetry.space_group_name_H-M   'P 1'
#
loop_
_entity.id
_entity.type
_entity.pdbx_description
1 polymer ?
#
loop_
_entity_poly.entity_id
_entity_poly.type
_entity_poly.pdbx_seq_one_letter_code
_entity_poly.pdbx_strand_id
1 'polypeptide(L)'
;MNPILTAAKQLLHKEEKILSTLKCSLTGYIITHKVPHPGMLLATNRRLLFFSQYKNTFIAEFDYEKILSIETKRRIFDKKIIFYHK
;
A
#
# COMPACT_ATOMS: atom_id res chain seq x y z
N MET A 1 6.90 8.01 17.31
CA MET A 1 6.94 8.13 15.83
C MET A 1 6.87 6.73 15.23
N ASN A 2 6.03 6.47 14.23
CA ASN A 2 5.88 5.11 13.67
C ASN A 2 7.13 4.75 12.83
N PRO A 3 7.95 3.75 13.23
CA PRO A 3 9.22 3.44 12.54
C PRO A 3 9.02 3.05 11.07
N ILE A 4 7.89 2.38 10.77
CA ILE A 4 7.49 2.00 9.40
C ILE A 4 7.27 3.25 8.55
N LEU A 5 6.65 4.29 9.11
CA LEU A 5 6.41 5.55 8.41
C LEU A 5 7.71 6.34 8.18
N THR A 6 8.64 6.30 9.14
CA THR A 6 9.95 6.95 8.98
C THR A 6 10.75 6.31 7.85
N ALA A 7 10.77 4.97 7.77
CA ALA A 7 11.43 4.26 6.69
C ALA A 7 10.73 4.51 5.33
N ALA A 8 9.40 4.47 5.29
CA ALA A 8 8.64 4.73 4.08
C ALA A 8 8.85 6.16 3.53
N LYS A 9 9.07 7.16 4.39
CA LYS A 9 9.38 8.54 3.97
C LYS A 9 10.69 8.64 3.18
N GLN A 10 11.66 7.76 3.43
CA GLN A 10 12.93 7.73 2.70
C GLN A 10 12.76 7.24 1.25
N LEU A 11 11.63 6.62 0.93
CA LEU A 11 11.30 6.11 -0.42
C LEU A 11 10.58 7.13 -1.29
N LEU A 12 10.23 8.30 -0.74
CA LEU A 12 9.50 9.34 -1.46
C LEU A 12 10.43 10.12 -2.39
N HIS A 13 9.92 10.49 -3.56
CA HIS A 13 10.62 11.47 -4.39
C HIS A 13 10.66 12.86 -3.70
N LYS A 14 11.61 13.71 -4.10
CA LYS A 14 11.90 15.01 -3.45
C LYS A 14 10.67 15.89 -3.18
N GLU A 15 9.67 15.87 -4.06
CA GLU A 15 8.44 16.67 -3.96
C GLU A 15 7.19 15.83 -3.67
N GLU A 16 7.37 14.53 -3.48
CA GLU A 16 6.27 13.61 -3.19
C GLU A 16 5.88 13.72 -1.72
N LYS A 17 4.59 14.00 -1.47
CA LYS A 17 4.02 14.21 -0.15
C LYS A 17 3.02 13.11 0.14
N ILE A 18 3.10 12.56 1.34
CA ILE A 18 2.10 11.63 1.86
C ILE A 18 0.83 12.43 2.18
N LEU A 19 -0.28 12.08 1.54
CA LEU A 19 -1.59 12.66 1.77
C LEU A 19 -2.35 11.90 2.87
N SER A 20 -2.20 10.57 2.90
CA SER A 20 -2.83 9.73 3.90
C SER A 20 -2.09 8.42 4.11
N THR A 21 -2.34 7.76 5.24
CA THR A 21 -1.76 6.46 5.59
C THR A 21 -2.83 5.52 6.13
N LEU A 22 -2.68 4.24 5.83
CA LEU A 22 -3.56 3.18 6.31
C LEU A 22 -2.72 1.98 6.75
N LYS A 23 -2.87 1.54 8.01
CA LYS A 23 -2.34 0.25 8.44
C LYS A 23 -3.22 -0.86 7.88
N CYS A 24 -2.65 -1.76 7.10
CA CYS A 24 -3.38 -2.85 6.47
C CYS A 24 -2.45 -4.01 6.12
N SER A 25 -3.02 -5.10 5.63
CA SER A 25 -2.26 -6.15 4.98
C SER A 25 -2.49 -6.11 3.47
N LEU A 26 -1.42 -6.16 2.68
CA LEU A 26 -1.53 -6.29 1.24
C LEU A 26 -1.64 -7.78 0.88
N THR A 27 -2.55 -8.11 -0.03
CA THR A 27 -2.65 -9.45 -0.59
C THR A 27 -2.93 -9.35 -2.08
N GLY A 28 -2.13 -10.02 -2.89
CA GLY A 28 -2.32 -10.12 -4.34
C GLY A 28 -1.89 -11.48 -4.85
N TYR A 29 -2.48 -11.89 -5.98
CA TYR A 29 -2.19 -13.19 -6.58
C TYR A 29 -0.72 -13.32 -6.99
N ILE A 30 -0.21 -12.33 -7.72
CA ILE A 30 1.16 -12.31 -8.24
C ILE A 30 2.12 -11.74 -7.20
N ILE A 31 1.81 -10.55 -6.67
CA ILE A 31 2.72 -9.77 -5.81
C ILE A 31 2.96 -10.36 -4.42
N THR A 32 2.04 -11.16 -3.89
CA THR A 32 2.19 -11.74 -2.54
C THR A 32 1.90 -13.24 -2.48
N HIS A 33 1.73 -13.91 -3.63
CA HIS A 33 1.35 -15.33 -3.71
C HIS A 33 0.14 -15.69 -2.84
N LYS A 34 -0.87 -14.81 -2.78
CA LYS A 34 -2.06 -14.92 -1.91
C LYS A 34 -1.79 -14.92 -0.40
N VAL A 35 -0.57 -14.63 0.04
CA VAL A 35 -0.23 -14.48 1.46
C VAL A 35 -0.40 -13.01 1.87
N PRO A 36 -1.14 -12.71 2.96
CA PRO A 36 -1.24 -11.35 3.47
C PRO A 36 0.09 -10.87 4.09
N HIS A 37 0.64 -9.77 3.57
CA HIS A 37 1.79 -9.10 4.16
C HIS A 37 1.32 -7.90 4.99
N PRO A 38 1.52 -7.89 6.31
CA PRO A 38 1.13 -6.76 7.14
C PRO A 38 2.08 -5.58 6.92
N GLY A 39 1.54 -4.37 6.84
CA GLY A 39 2.33 -3.17 6.58
C GLY A 39 1.50 -1.90 6.63
N MET A 40 1.91 -0.93 5.82
CA MET A 40 1.25 0.36 5.69
C MET A 40 1.10 0.72 4.22
N LEU A 41 -0.12 1.08 3.83
CA LEU A 41 -0.41 1.73 2.56
C LEU A 41 -0.32 3.25 2.75
N LEU A 42 0.45 3.90 1.90
CA LEU A 42 0.61 5.35 1.85
C LEU A 42 0.00 5.84 0.55
N ALA A 43 -0.97 6.75 0.65
CA ALA A 43 -1.44 7.51 -0.49
C ALA A 43 -0.62 8.79 -0.59
N THR A 44 0.11 8.96 -1.67
CA THR A 44 0.89 10.18 -1.93
C THR A 44 0.19 11.04 -2.97
N ASN A 45 0.70 12.24 -3.24
CA ASN A 45 0.24 13.07 -4.37
C ASN A 45 0.65 12.52 -5.74
N ARG A 46 1.39 11.40 -5.80
CA ARG A 46 1.87 10.78 -7.05
C ARG A 46 1.36 9.36 -7.28
N ARG A 47 1.30 8.54 -6.22
CA ARG A 47 1.03 7.09 -6.31
C ARG A 47 0.55 6.51 -4.99
N LEU A 48 0.11 5.25 -5.02
CA LEU A 48 0.03 4.43 -3.81
C LEU A 48 1.37 3.72 -3.60
N LEU A 49 1.85 3.72 -2.36
CA LEU A 49 3.05 3.01 -1.93
C LEU A 49 2.67 2.09 -0.77
N PHE A 50 2.89 0.80 -0.91
CA PHE A 50 2.78 -0.14 0.20
C PHE A 50 4.18 -0.50 0.71
N PHE A 51 4.36 -0.40 2.03
CA PHE A 51 5.61 -0.72 2.70
C PHE A 51 5.38 -1.70 3.86
N SER A 52 6.15 -2.78 3.89
CA SER A 52 6.13 -3.80 4.94
C SER A 52 7.55 -4.13 5.40
N GLN A 53 7.69 -4.37 6.71
CA GLN A 53 8.94 -4.83 7.35
C GLN A 53 8.74 -6.13 8.15
N TYR A 54 7.73 -6.95 7.79
CA TYR A 54 7.34 -8.09 8.64
C TYR A 54 8.40 -9.20 8.73
N LYS A 55 9.02 -9.56 7.61
CA LYS A 55 10.14 -10.52 7.56
C LYS A 55 11.31 -9.95 6.77
N ASN A 56 11.00 -9.51 5.56
CA ASN A 56 11.89 -8.73 4.71
C ASN A 56 11.19 -7.42 4.35
N THR A 57 11.98 -6.41 3.98
CA THR A 57 11.44 -5.19 3.40
C THR A 57 10.72 -5.54 2.10
N PHE A 58 9.42 -5.27 2.05
CA PHE A 58 8.60 -5.44 0.86
C PHE A 58 7.98 -4.11 0.49
N ILE A 59 8.15 -3.73 -0.77
CA ILE A 59 7.72 -2.45 -1.33
C ILE A 59 6.90 -2.76 -2.57
N ALA A 60 5.69 -2.22 -2.64
CA ALA A 60 4.87 -2.27 -3.85
C ALA A 60 4.37 -0.87 -4.20
N GLU A 61 4.50 -0.50 -5.46
CA GLU A 61 4.19 0.83 -5.97
C GLU A 61 3.09 0.72 -7.01
N PHE A 62 2.07 1.58 -6.91
CA PHE A 62 0.94 1.61 -7.82
C PHE A 62 0.70 3.04 -8.28
N ASP A 63 1.16 3.36 -9.48
CA ASP A 63 0.92 4.67 -10.11
C ASP A 63 -0.59 4.87 -10.33
N TYR A 64 -1.12 6.04 -9.97
CA TYR A 64 -2.55 6.30 -10.10
C TYR A 64 -3.05 6.14 -11.54
N GLU A 65 -2.24 6.53 -12.52
CA GLU A 65 -2.55 6.40 -13.96
C GLU A 65 -2.75 4.96 -14.43
N LYS A 66 -2.20 3.98 -13.69
CA LYS A 66 -2.31 2.54 -14.01
C LYS A 66 -3.42 1.85 -13.23
N ILE A 67 -4.08 2.54 -12.30
CA ILE A 67 -5.22 2.00 -11.55
C ILE A 67 -6.46 2.11 -12.42
N LEU A 68 -7.01 0.96 -12.81
CA LEU A 68 -8.18 0.87 -13.66
C LEU A 68 -9.47 1.13 -12.89
N SER A 69 -9.55 0.64 -11.66
CA SER A 69 -10.71 0.85 -10.78
C SER A 69 -10.36 0.56 -9.32
N ILE A 70 -11.14 1.14 -8.41
CA ILE A 70 -11.04 0.92 -6.96
C ILE A 70 -12.41 0.48 -6.44
N GLU A 71 -12.44 -0.65 -5.75
CA GLU A 71 -13.61 -1.18 -5.07
C GLU A 71 -13.38 -1.22 -3.56
N THR A 72 -14.44 -0.94 -2.80
CA THR A 72 -14.44 -1.21 -1.36
C THR A 72 -15.44 -2.33 -1.07
N LYS A 73 -14.96 -3.43 -0.51
CA LYS A 73 -15.81 -4.53 -0.04
C LYS A 73 -15.83 -4.53 1.48
N ARG A 74 -17.01 -4.25 2.04
CA ARG A 74 -17.26 -4.39 3.47
C ARG A 74 -17.88 -5.75 3.72
N ARG A 75 -17.26 -6.53 4.59
CA ARG A 75 -17.79 -7.78 5.14
C ARG A 75 -18.09 -7.55 6.63
N ILE A 76 -18.73 -8.53 7.25
CA ILE A 76 -19.13 -8.48 8.66
C ILE A 76 -17.90 -8.30 9.56
N PHE A 77 -16.77 -8.94 9.23
CA PHE A 77 -15.56 -8.95 10.06
C PHE A 77 -14.38 -8.15 9.49
N ASP A 78 -14.42 -7.75 8.22
CA ASP A 78 -13.31 -7.06 7.58
C ASP A 78 -13.75 -6.05 6.51
N LYS A 79 -12.88 -5.09 6.23
CA LYS A 79 -13.00 -4.14 5.11
C LYS A 79 -11.82 -4.35 4.18
N LYS A 80 -12.10 -4.45 2.89
CA LYS A 80 -11.08 -4.58 1.84
C LYS A 80 -11.20 -3.42 0.87
N ILE A 81 -10.06 -2.82 0.54
CA ILE A 81 -9.91 -1.94 -0.62
C ILE A 81 -9.21 -2.78 -1.68
N ILE A 82 -9.81 -2.88 -2.85
CA ILE A 82 -9.29 -3.65 -3.98
C ILE A 82 -9.04 -2.65 -5.10
N PHE A 83 -7.81 -2.56 -5.57
CA PHE A 83 -7.45 -1.76 -6.74
C PHE A 83 -7.00 -2.71 -7.86
N TYR A 84 -7.64 -2.57 -9.02
CA TYR A 84 -7.25 -3.29 -10.23
C TYR A 84 -6.21 -2.46 -10.95
N HIS A 85 -5.04 -3.03 -11.22
CA HIS A 85 -3.93 -2.33 -11.85
C HIS A 85 -3.45 -3.08 -13.10
N LYS A 86 -3.00 -2.33 -14.10
CA LYS A 86 -2.38 -2.86 -15.32
C LYS A 86 -0.89 -3.13 -15.12
#